data_AF-A0A7L9RRU1-F1
#
_entry.id   AF-A0A7L9RRU1-F1
#
_cell.length_a   1.000
_cell.length_b   1.000
_cell.length_c   1.000
_cell.angle_alpha   90.00
_cell.angle_beta   90.00
_cell.angle_gamma   90.00
#
_symmetry.space_group_name_H-M   'P 1'
#
loop_
_entity.id
_entity.type
_entity.pdbx_description
1 polymer ?
#
loop_
_entity_poly.entity_id
_entity_poly.type
_entity_poly.pdbx_seq_one_letter_code
_entity_poly.pdbx_strand_id
1 'polypeptide(L)'
;MKRSIMYVVLAVIAFMDKLPPSLAEQAEKNQIFWDSKQRSPIAIFGQGFYLERCQENNPAHQKLFENIYTDPDTMKYWGAGDVRSKEESLAAVKRYATPWRYHQLTGGFVVVHQGRPVMLVGVGLFQAAGVSEFYIMADPSARGKGLATDVMKALYRWCVFLQESKLPVFINYTNGKKAPLDTVFATASEENIASIRLMLKSGFKPIKSLHRYRKGFPSYAQMFPAPSQIKGLDDGHLSMIYPTRFMKRKAGFELKVKELSK
;
A
#
# COMPACT_ATOMS: atom_id res chain seq x y z
N MET A 1 7.45 -19.74 -22.98
CA MET A 1 6.76 -19.22 -21.77
C MET A 1 7.03 -20.01 -20.47
N LYS A 2 7.33 -21.33 -20.50
CA LYS A 2 7.60 -22.12 -19.27
C LYS A 2 9.00 -21.95 -18.64
N ARG A 3 10.00 -21.48 -19.40
CA ARG A 3 11.40 -21.42 -18.93
C ARG A 3 11.70 -20.24 -17.99
N SER A 4 11.06 -19.09 -18.16
CA SER A 4 11.34 -17.88 -17.36
C SER A 4 10.86 -17.98 -15.91
N ILE A 5 9.74 -18.67 -15.66
CA ILE A 5 9.23 -18.93 -14.29
C ILE A 5 10.17 -19.89 -13.55
N MET A 6 10.77 -20.85 -14.26
CA MET A 6 11.62 -21.88 -13.69
C MET A 6 12.95 -21.34 -13.13
N TYR A 7 13.54 -20.32 -13.79
CA TYR A 7 14.75 -19.67 -13.28
C TYR A 7 14.49 -18.80 -12.04
N VAL A 8 13.30 -18.19 -11.94
CA VAL A 8 12.89 -17.47 -10.73
C VAL A 8 12.71 -18.46 -9.58
N VAL A 9 12.08 -19.63 -9.81
CA VAL A 9 11.89 -20.65 -8.76
C VAL A 9 13.21 -21.27 -8.28
N LEU A 10 14.19 -21.50 -9.16
CA LEU A 10 15.48 -22.11 -8.78
C LEU A 10 16.42 -21.15 -8.04
N ALA A 11 16.42 -19.85 -8.38
CA ALA A 11 17.17 -18.85 -7.62
C ALA A 11 16.60 -18.66 -6.20
N VAL A 12 15.36 -19.10 -5.94
CA VAL A 12 14.60 -18.82 -4.71
C VAL A 12 14.89 -19.79 -3.58
N ILE A 13 15.16 -21.06 -3.89
CA ILE A 13 15.43 -22.08 -2.88
C ILE A 13 16.68 -21.71 -2.05
N ALA A 14 17.66 -21.02 -2.65
CA ALA A 14 18.91 -20.65 -1.99
C ALA A 14 18.81 -19.48 -0.97
N PHE A 15 17.67 -18.78 -0.87
CA PHE A 15 17.56 -17.59 -0.01
C PHE A 15 16.73 -17.79 1.28
N MET A 16 15.96 -18.88 1.38
CA MET A 16 15.10 -19.15 2.54
C MET A 16 15.84 -19.75 3.76
N ASP A 17 17.05 -20.27 3.58
CA ASP A 17 17.87 -20.96 4.60
C ASP A 17 18.25 -20.15 5.86
N LYS A 18 17.90 -18.86 5.93
CA LYS A 18 18.22 -17.98 7.07
C LYS A 18 17.00 -17.38 7.76
N LEU A 19 15.78 -17.75 7.34
CA LEU A 19 14.58 -17.46 8.13
C LEU A 19 14.42 -18.56 9.20
N PRO A 20 13.92 -18.21 10.41
CA PRO A 20 13.32 -19.21 11.29
C PRO A 20 12.36 -20.09 10.47
N PRO A 21 12.38 -21.43 10.63
CA PRO A 21 11.55 -22.33 9.81
C PRO A 21 10.07 -21.94 9.76
N SER A 22 9.53 -21.42 10.87
CA SER A 22 8.16 -20.90 10.95
C SER A 22 7.90 -19.69 10.05
N LEU A 23 8.87 -18.81 9.84
CA LEU A 23 8.76 -17.67 8.93
C LEU A 23 8.93 -18.08 7.47
N ALA A 24 9.77 -19.08 7.19
CA ALA A 24 9.94 -19.65 5.86
C ALA A 24 8.62 -20.28 5.36
N GLU A 25 7.99 -21.12 6.19
CA GLU A 25 6.69 -21.74 5.90
C GLU A 25 5.58 -20.70 5.72
N GLN A 26 5.55 -19.66 6.57
CA GLN A 26 4.60 -18.55 6.43
C GLN A 26 4.81 -17.75 5.13
N ALA A 27 6.05 -17.50 4.73
CA ALA A 27 6.36 -16.79 3.48
C ALA A 27 5.89 -17.60 2.27
N GLU A 28 6.17 -18.90 2.24
CA GLU A 28 5.73 -19.83 1.19
C GLU A 28 4.20 -19.89 1.10
N LYS A 29 3.51 -20.11 2.23
CA LYS A 29 2.04 -20.12 2.31
C LYS A 29 1.41 -18.85 1.74
N ASN A 30 2.07 -17.70 1.91
CA ASN A 30 1.58 -16.42 1.43
C ASN A 30 2.08 -16.03 0.02
N GLN A 31 2.85 -16.90 -0.64
CA GLN A 31 3.47 -16.67 -1.95
C GLN A 31 4.42 -15.45 -1.96
N ILE A 32 5.13 -15.27 -0.85
CA ILE A 32 6.10 -14.20 -0.63
C ILE A 32 7.50 -14.78 -0.82
N PHE A 33 8.28 -14.15 -1.68
CA PHE A 33 9.67 -14.49 -1.93
C PHE A 33 10.56 -13.52 -1.18
N TRP A 34 11.48 -14.05 -0.38
CA TRP A 34 12.19 -13.29 0.64
C TRP A 34 13.69 -13.15 0.36
N ASP A 35 14.23 -11.94 0.53
CA ASP A 35 15.66 -11.68 0.59
C ASP A 35 16.12 -11.77 2.05
N SER A 36 16.78 -12.87 2.42
CA SER A 36 17.26 -13.05 3.80
C SER A 36 18.37 -12.09 4.20
N LYS A 37 19.17 -11.60 3.24
CA LYS A 37 20.24 -10.61 3.52
C LYS A 37 19.63 -9.25 3.81
N GLN A 38 18.63 -8.86 3.03
CA GLN A 38 17.97 -7.56 3.18
C GLN A 38 16.76 -7.59 4.11
N ARG A 39 16.39 -8.79 4.59
CA ARG A 39 15.20 -9.06 5.40
C ARG A 39 13.96 -8.38 4.81
N SER A 40 13.71 -8.56 3.53
CA SER A 40 12.63 -7.88 2.81
C SER A 40 12.09 -8.76 1.67
N PRO A 41 10.84 -8.57 1.21
CA PRO A 41 10.31 -9.32 0.09
C PRO A 41 11.01 -8.91 -1.21
N ILE A 42 11.45 -9.89 -1.99
CA ILE A 42 11.91 -9.72 -3.38
C ILE A 42 10.68 -9.60 -4.29
N ALA A 43 9.72 -10.50 -4.11
CA ALA A 43 8.50 -10.54 -4.89
C ALA A 43 7.31 -11.12 -4.11
N ILE A 44 6.10 -10.73 -4.51
CA ILE A 44 4.84 -11.31 -4.00
C ILE A 44 4.02 -11.74 -5.22
N PHE A 45 3.61 -13.01 -5.27
CA PHE A 45 2.91 -13.53 -6.45
C PHE A 45 1.40 -13.49 -6.30
N GLY A 46 0.73 -13.33 -7.44
CA GLY A 46 -0.69 -13.53 -7.60
C GLY A 46 -1.00 -14.25 -8.90
N GLN A 47 -2.28 -14.45 -9.20
CA GLN A 47 -2.69 -15.15 -10.41
C GLN A 47 -2.38 -14.31 -11.65
N GLY A 48 -1.35 -14.69 -12.40
CA GLY A 48 -0.96 -14.02 -13.65
C GLY A 48 -0.20 -12.70 -13.48
N PHE A 49 0.20 -12.35 -12.27
CA PHE A 49 1.05 -11.18 -11.98
C PHE A 49 2.00 -11.46 -10.83
N TYR A 50 3.00 -10.60 -10.68
CA TYR A 50 3.80 -10.52 -9.46
C TYR A 50 4.07 -9.07 -9.09
N LEU A 51 4.33 -8.82 -7.82
CA LEU A 51 4.82 -7.56 -7.30
C LEU A 51 6.32 -7.70 -7.16
N GLU A 52 7.07 -6.71 -7.61
CA GLU A 52 8.50 -6.57 -7.32
C GLU A 52 8.80 -5.21 -6.70
N ARG A 53 9.93 -5.09 -6.02
CA ARG A 53 10.33 -3.81 -5.41
C ARG A 53 10.50 -2.75 -6.49
N CYS A 54 9.98 -1.55 -6.23
CA CYS A 54 10.28 -0.38 -7.05
C CYS A 54 11.79 -0.10 -7.03
N GLN A 55 12.33 0.21 -8.21
CA GLN A 55 13.76 0.41 -8.43
C GLN A 55 13.97 1.70 -9.23
N GLU A 56 14.78 2.59 -8.68
CA GLU A 56 15.12 3.89 -9.29
C GLU A 56 15.81 3.72 -10.66
N ASN A 57 16.64 2.68 -10.81
CA ASN A 57 17.47 2.46 -11.99
C ASN A 57 16.81 1.54 -13.05
N ASN A 58 15.54 1.16 -12.89
CA ASN A 58 14.84 0.30 -13.85
C ASN A 58 14.04 1.18 -14.85
N PRO A 59 14.39 1.20 -16.14
CA PRO A 59 13.71 2.03 -17.14
C PRO A 59 12.22 1.73 -17.28
N ALA A 60 11.80 0.47 -17.09
CA ALA A 60 10.41 0.09 -17.18
C ALA A 60 9.58 0.63 -16.00
N HIS A 61 10.19 0.73 -14.82
CA HIS A 61 9.57 1.39 -13.66
C HIS A 61 9.46 2.89 -13.89
N GLN A 62 10.52 3.52 -14.37
CA GLN A 62 10.51 4.94 -14.71
C GLN A 62 9.40 5.26 -15.73
N LYS A 63 9.24 4.43 -16.76
CA LYS A 63 8.18 4.61 -17.76
C LYS A 63 6.77 4.42 -17.18
N LEU A 64 6.57 3.44 -16.31
CA LEU A 64 5.30 3.28 -15.59
C LEU A 64 4.95 4.54 -14.79
N PHE A 65 5.93 5.11 -14.09
CA PHE A 65 5.72 6.33 -13.32
C PHE A 65 5.40 7.53 -14.22
N GLU A 66 6.12 7.70 -15.32
CA GLU A 66 5.80 8.71 -16.33
C GLU A 66 4.33 8.58 -16.74
N ASN A 67 3.89 7.40 -17.19
CA ASN A 67 2.51 7.19 -17.62
C ASN A 67 1.47 7.51 -16.53
N ILE A 68 1.72 7.09 -15.28
CA ILE A 68 0.81 7.33 -14.14
C ILE A 68 0.73 8.83 -13.80
N TYR A 69 1.89 9.50 -13.72
CA TYR A 69 1.98 10.87 -13.21
C TYR A 69 1.73 11.93 -14.29
N THR A 70 1.78 11.56 -15.57
CA THR A 70 1.35 12.41 -16.68
C THR A 70 -0.15 12.25 -17.01
N ASP A 71 -0.84 11.29 -16.41
CA ASP A 71 -2.27 11.03 -16.66
C ASP A 71 -3.17 11.94 -15.82
N PRO A 72 -3.99 12.82 -16.44
CA PRO A 72 -4.86 13.74 -15.72
C PRO A 72 -5.88 13.04 -14.82
N ASP A 73 -6.43 11.90 -15.25
CA ASP A 73 -7.44 11.17 -14.48
C ASP A 73 -6.86 10.59 -13.18
N THR A 74 -5.60 10.13 -13.20
CA THR A 74 -4.90 9.70 -11.98
C THR A 74 -4.59 10.89 -11.09
N MET A 75 -4.01 11.93 -11.67
CA MET A 75 -3.49 13.06 -10.90
C MET A 75 -4.61 13.89 -10.28
N LYS A 76 -5.79 13.94 -10.89
CA LYS A 76 -7.00 14.53 -10.30
C LYS A 76 -7.25 14.10 -8.86
N TYR A 77 -6.96 12.84 -8.52
CA TYR A 77 -7.20 12.28 -7.18
C TYR A 77 -5.92 12.11 -6.36
N TRP A 78 -4.77 12.57 -6.85
CA TRP A 78 -3.47 12.37 -6.24
C TRP A 78 -2.74 13.70 -5.98
N GLY A 79 -2.15 13.85 -4.79
CA GLY A 79 -1.38 15.05 -4.48
C GLY A 79 -2.25 16.33 -4.51
N ALA A 80 -1.85 17.31 -5.32
CA ALA A 80 -2.54 18.59 -5.51
C ALA A 80 -3.48 18.61 -6.73
N GLY A 81 -3.56 17.52 -7.50
CA GLY A 81 -4.32 17.51 -8.76
C GLY A 81 -3.45 17.70 -10.00
N ASP A 82 -2.25 18.27 -9.84
CA ASP A 82 -1.40 18.68 -10.96
C ASP A 82 -0.72 17.50 -11.66
N VAL A 83 -0.82 17.47 -12.98
CA VAL A 83 -0.05 16.58 -13.84
C VAL A 83 1.43 16.92 -13.70
N ARG A 84 2.28 15.91 -13.55
CA ARG A 84 3.72 16.12 -13.31
C ARG A 84 4.52 16.11 -14.60
N SER A 85 5.64 16.82 -14.58
CA SER A 85 6.66 16.70 -15.61
C SER A 85 7.31 15.30 -15.59
N LYS A 86 8.05 14.98 -16.64
CA LYS A 86 8.84 13.73 -16.70
C LYS A 86 9.87 13.68 -15.58
N GLU A 87 10.56 14.80 -15.33
CA GLU A 87 11.57 14.94 -14.28
C GLU A 87 10.96 14.73 -12.89
N GLU A 88 9.80 15.32 -12.65
CA GLU A 88 9.04 15.13 -11.40
C GLU A 88 8.52 13.70 -11.23
N SER A 89 8.17 13.03 -12.32
CA SER A 89 7.76 11.62 -12.34
C SER A 89 8.94 10.71 -11.98
N LEU A 90 10.14 11.00 -12.49
CA LEU A 90 11.37 10.28 -12.13
C LEU A 90 11.75 10.50 -10.66
N ALA A 91 11.61 11.72 -10.15
CA ALA A 91 11.80 12.01 -8.73
C ALA A 91 10.82 11.22 -7.83
N ALA A 92 9.60 10.96 -8.32
CA ALA A 92 8.65 10.12 -7.61
C ALA A 92 9.14 8.67 -7.49
N VAL A 93 9.75 8.07 -8.52
CA VAL A 93 10.32 6.70 -8.46
C VAL A 93 11.26 6.57 -7.26
N LYS A 94 12.16 7.54 -7.10
CA LYS A 94 13.12 7.58 -5.99
C LYS A 94 12.42 7.53 -4.64
N ARG A 95 11.35 8.30 -4.44
CA ARG A 95 10.57 8.30 -3.19
C ARG A 95 10.06 6.91 -2.83
N TYR A 96 9.55 6.15 -3.80
CA TYR A 96 8.99 4.81 -3.54
C TYR A 96 10.03 3.69 -3.49
N ALA A 97 11.18 3.88 -4.13
CA ALA A 97 12.31 2.95 -4.08
C ALA A 97 13.17 3.13 -2.82
N THR A 98 13.22 4.34 -2.26
CA THR A 98 14.04 4.70 -1.10
C THR A 98 13.87 3.77 0.10
N PRO A 99 12.65 3.39 0.52
CA PRO A 99 12.47 2.49 1.66
C PRO A 99 13.22 1.16 1.50
N TRP A 100 13.27 0.61 0.28
CA TRP A 100 13.98 -0.65 0.01
C TRP A 100 15.50 -0.51 0.15
N ARG A 101 16.05 0.65 -0.20
CA ARG A 101 17.48 0.96 -0.02
C ARG A 101 17.88 0.99 1.46
N TYR A 102 16.93 1.29 2.34
CA TYR A 102 17.11 1.29 3.79
C TYR A 102 16.62 0.00 4.45
N HIS A 103 16.47 -1.08 3.68
CA HIS A 103 16.04 -2.40 4.15
C HIS A 103 14.73 -2.35 4.95
N GLN A 104 13.81 -1.50 4.51
CA GLN A 104 12.49 -1.44 5.10
C GLN A 104 11.61 -2.57 4.57
N LEU A 105 10.61 -2.91 5.37
CA LEU A 105 9.59 -3.91 5.07
C LEU A 105 8.39 -3.32 4.32
N THR A 106 8.40 -2.02 4.10
CA THR A 106 7.32 -1.25 3.50
C THR A 106 7.93 -0.33 2.45
N GLY A 107 7.20 -0.05 1.40
CA GLY A 107 7.67 0.76 0.27
C GLY A 107 6.77 0.57 -0.94
N GLY A 108 7.22 1.08 -2.09
CA GLY A 108 6.50 0.90 -3.35
C GLY A 108 6.88 -0.39 -4.05
N PHE A 109 5.88 -1.18 -4.41
CA PHE A 109 5.99 -2.30 -5.31
C PHE A 109 5.48 -1.91 -6.70
N VAL A 110 6.12 -2.43 -7.72
CA VAL A 110 5.63 -2.41 -9.09
C VAL A 110 4.92 -3.73 -9.36
N VAL A 111 3.70 -3.65 -9.89
CA VAL A 111 2.96 -4.82 -10.37
C VAL A 111 3.37 -5.10 -11.81
N VAL A 112 3.87 -6.30 -12.05
CA VAL A 112 4.20 -6.79 -13.38
C VAL A 112 3.13 -7.80 -13.83
N HIS A 113 2.45 -7.48 -14.93
CA HIS A 113 1.44 -8.34 -15.54
C HIS A 113 1.82 -8.58 -17.00
N GLN A 114 1.83 -9.85 -17.43
CA GLN A 114 2.24 -10.25 -18.78
C GLN A 114 3.61 -9.68 -19.19
N GLY A 115 4.56 -9.65 -18.24
CA GLY A 115 5.92 -9.15 -18.47
C GLY A 115 6.07 -7.63 -18.55
N ARG A 116 5.02 -6.85 -18.24
CA ARG A 116 5.06 -5.39 -18.27
C ARG A 116 4.64 -4.79 -16.91
N PRO A 117 5.35 -3.77 -16.40
CA PRO A 117 4.89 -2.94 -15.30
C PRO A 117 3.57 -2.26 -15.64
N VAL A 118 2.57 -2.38 -14.76
CA VAL A 118 1.22 -1.87 -15.01
C VAL A 118 0.62 -1.09 -13.84
N MET A 119 1.15 -1.22 -12.63
CA MET A 119 0.66 -0.46 -11.48
C MET A 119 1.78 -0.21 -10.47
N LEU A 120 1.68 0.89 -9.75
CA LEU A 120 2.41 1.14 -8.52
C LEU A 120 1.47 0.83 -7.35
N VAL A 121 1.91 0.00 -6.42
CA VAL A 121 1.18 -0.28 -5.18
C VAL A 121 2.11 -0.24 -3.99
N GLY A 122 1.57 -0.16 -2.79
CA GLY A 122 2.41 -0.37 -1.63
C GLY A 122 1.74 -0.06 -0.32
N VAL A 123 2.58 -0.12 0.70
CA VAL A 123 2.24 0.19 2.08
C VAL A 123 3.35 1.08 2.61
N GLY A 124 3.00 2.13 3.34
CA GLY A 124 3.98 3.03 3.95
C GLY A 124 4.01 4.47 3.42
N LEU A 125 2.95 4.94 2.75
CA LEU A 125 2.82 6.37 2.44
C LEU A 125 2.65 7.22 3.68
N PHE A 126 1.75 6.79 4.55
CA PHE A 126 1.62 7.25 5.91
C PHE A 126 1.99 6.11 6.85
N GLN A 127 2.76 6.44 7.88
CA GLN A 127 3.21 5.52 8.90
C GLN A 127 3.04 6.20 10.26
N ALA A 128 2.33 5.52 11.15
CA ALA A 128 2.25 5.79 12.56
C ALA A 128 2.52 4.49 13.32
N ALA A 129 2.63 4.54 14.64
CA ALA A 129 3.01 3.37 15.42
C ALA A 129 2.01 2.22 15.17
N GLY A 130 2.48 1.15 14.53
CA GLY A 130 1.67 0.01 14.13
C GLY A 130 0.66 0.26 13.01
N VAL A 131 0.58 1.46 12.43
CA VAL A 131 -0.44 1.81 11.44
C VAL A 131 0.19 2.24 10.13
N SER A 132 -0.27 1.69 9.00
CA SER A 132 0.23 2.07 7.68
C SER A 132 -0.85 2.23 6.62
N GLU A 133 -0.63 3.16 5.69
CA GLU A 133 -1.53 3.39 4.56
C GLU A 133 -1.17 2.52 3.35
N PHE A 134 -2.19 1.86 2.80
CA PHE A 134 -2.21 1.26 1.48
C PHE A 134 -2.42 2.28 0.38
N TYR A 135 -1.74 2.09 -0.74
CA TYR A 135 -1.97 2.85 -1.95
C TYR A 135 -1.84 2.01 -3.20
N ILE A 136 -2.50 2.48 -4.24
CA ILE A 136 -2.50 1.90 -5.57
C ILE A 136 -2.70 3.01 -6.60
N MET A 137 -1.89 2.99 -7.65
CA MET A 137 -2.03 3.80 -8.84
C MET A 137 -1.83 2.89 -10.04
N ALA A 138 -2.83 2.85 -10.93
CA ALA A 138 -2.79 1.99 -12.11
C ALA A 138 -2.49 2.81 -13.36
N ASP A 139 -1.58 2.29 -14.19
CA ASP A 139 -1.41 2.74 -15.56
C ASP A 139 -2.78 2.75 -16.27
N PRO A 140 -3.08 3.76 -17.10
CA PRO A 140 -4.36 3.83 -17.82
C PRO A 140 -4.74 2.54 -18.54
N SER A 141 -3.76 1.85 -19.13
CA SER A 141 -3.99 0.61 -19.89
C SER A 141 -4.40 -0.59 -19.02
N ALA A 142 -4.25 -0.51 -17.70
CA ALA A 142 -4.53 -1.58 -16.76
C ALA A 142 -5.89 -1.44 -16.03
N ARG A 143 -6.58 -0.31 -16.20
CA ARG A 143 -7.85 -0.02 -15.51
C ARG A 143 -9.00 -0.89 -16.01
N GLY A 144 -9.98 -1.14 -15.15
CA GLY A 144 -11.22 -1.87 -15.50
C GLY A 144 -11.09 -3.37 -15.73
N LYS A 145 -9.88 -3.95 -15.58
CA LYS A 145 -9.61 -5.38 -15.87
C LYS A 145 -9.68 -6.30 -14.64
N GLY A 146 -10.19 -5.82 -13.51
CA GLY A 146 -10.23 -6.58 -12.24
C GLY A 146 -8.89 -6.79 -11.54
N LEU A 147 -7.76 -6.62 -12.24
CA LEU A 147 -6.40 -6.87 -11.75
C LEU A 147 -6.07 -6.14 -10.43
N ALA A 148 -6.55 -4.91 -10.26
CA ALA A 148 -6.29 -4.11 -9.05
C ALA A 148 -6.82 -4.79 -7.78
N THR A 149 -7.97 -5.49 -7.85
CA THR A 149 -8.55 -6.20 -6.70
C THR A 149 -7.67 -7.38 -6.28
N ASP A 150 -7.16 -8.15 -7.25
CA ASP A 150 -6.29 -9.29 -6.95
C ASP A 150 -4.93 -8.84 -6.42
N VAL A 151 -4.41 -7.73 -6.95
CA VAL A 151 -3.20 -7.07 -6.45
C VAL A 151 -3.39 -6.61 -5.00
N MET A 152 -4.51 -5.97 -4.66
CA MET A 152 -4.78 -5.56 -3.28
C MET A 152 -4.85 -6.76 -2.33
N LYS A 153 -5.46 -7.88 -2.75
CA LYS A 153 -5.46 -9.12 -1.96
C LYS A 153 -4.05 -9.67 -1.76
N ALA A 154 -3.19 -9.63 -2.79
CA ALA A 154 -1.81 -10.09 -2.68
C ALA A 154 -0.99 -9.22 -1.73
N LEU A 155 -1.11 -7.91 -1.84
CA LEU A 155 -0.43 -6.98 -0.93
C LEU A 155 -1.02 -7.04 0.50
N TYR A 156 -2.30 -7.37 0.66
CA TYR A 156 -2.88 -7.66 1.97
C TYR A 156 -2.28 -8.91 2.63
N ARG A 157 -2.05 -10.00 1.88
CA ARG A 157 -1.33 -11.19 2.40
C ARG A 157 0.05 -10.82 2.93
N TRP A 158 0.75 -9.91 2.25
CA TRP A 158 2.02 -9.36 2.74
C TRP A 158 1.87 -8.63 4.08
N CYS A 159 0.84 -7.82 4.25
CA CYS A 159 0.57 -7.16 5.53
C CYS A 159 0.21 -8.13 6.65
N VAL A 160 -0.56 -9.18 6.34
CA VAL A 160 -0.88 -10.25 7.32
C VAL A 160 0.41 -10.92 7.77
N PHE A 161 1.28 -11.30 6.84
CA PHE A 161 2.60 -11.85 7.16
C PHE A 161 3.41 -10.90 8.06
N LEU A 162 3.45 -9.60 7.76
CA LEU A 162 4.14 -8.61 8.60
C LEU A 162 3.56 -8.51 10.00
N GLN A 163 2.24 -8.58 10.13
CA GLN A 163 1.55 -8.54 11.42
C GLN A 163 1.79 -9.81 12.25
N GLU A 164 1.70 -10.99 11.64
CA GLU A 164 1.87 -12.29 12.28
C GLU A 164 3.32 -12.54 12.69
N SER A 165 4.28 -12.16 11.83
CA SER A 165 5.72 -12.29 12.09
C SER A 165 6.24 -11.33 13.17
N LYS A 166 5.44 -10.32 13.56
CA LYS A 166 5.81 -9.24 14.48
C LYS A 166 7.09 -8.51 14.08
N LEU A 167 7.44 -8.56 12.79
CA LEU A 167 8.62 -7.89 12.31
C LEU A 167 8.44 -6.36 12.42
N PRO A 168 9.44 -5.63 12.93
CA PRO A 168 9.35 -4.20 13.10
C PRO A 168 9.28 -3.49 11.74
N VAL A 169 8.16 -2.83 11.45
CA VAL A 169 8.04 -1.88 10.34
C VAL A 169 8.45 -0.48 10.82
N PHE A 170 9.02 0.33 9.93
CA PHE A 170 9.37 1.70 10.26
C PHE A 170 8.09 2.54 10.46
N ILE A 171 8.04 3.27 11.57
CA ILE A 171 6.90 4.12 11.94
C ILE A 171 7.11 5.53 11.40
N ASN A 172 8.35 6.01 11.39
CA ASN A 172 8.67 7.36 10.97
C ASN A 172 10.16 7.45 10.61
N TYR A 173 10.45 7.87 9.39
CA TYR A 173 11.82 8.06 8.89
C TYR A 173 12.60 9.12 9.68
N THR A 174 11.92 10.04 10.37
CA THR A 174 12.56 11.17 11.07
C THR A 174 12.97 10.88 12.51
N ASN A 175 12.38 9.87 13.18
CA ASN A 175 12.70 9.57 14.58
C ASN A 175 13.13 8.11 14.83
N GLY A 176 13.22 7.29 13.79
CA GLY A 176 13.76 5.93 13.86
C GLY A 176 12.92 4.92 14.65
N LYS A 177 11.71 5.28 15.10
CA LYS A 177 10.83 4.36 15.84
C LYS A 177 10.36 3.22 14.95
N LYS A 178 10.31 2.02 15.53
CA LYS A 178 9.89 0.78 14.88
C LYS A 178 8.83 0.08 15.72
N ALA A 179 7.80 -0.45 15.09
CA ALA A 179 6.81 -1.29 15.74
C ALA A 179 6.31 -2.35 14.76
N PRO A 180 5.81 -3.49 15.25
CA PRO A 180 5.06 -4.44 14.43
C PRO A 180 3.92 -3.75 13.69
N LEU A 181 3.55 -4.24 12.51
CA LEU A 181 2.37 -3.76 11.81
C LEU A 181 1.12 -4.29 12.53
N ASP A 182 0.24 -3.39 12.95
CA ASP A 182 -0.99 -3.69 13.67
C ASP A 182 -2.23 -3.44 12.81
N THR A 183 -2.22 -2.37 12.02
CA THR A 183 -3.37 -1.96 11.22
C THR A 183 -2.95 -1.34 9.90
N VAL A 184 -3.80 -1.56 8.91
CA VAL A 184 -3.69 -0.98 7.59
C VAL A 184 -5.00 -0.32 7.21
N PHE A 185 -4.88 0.87 6.65
CA PHE A 185 -6.01 1.62 6.13
C PHE A 185 -5.72 2.06 4.70
N ALA A 186 -6.76 2.40 3.97
CA ALA A 186 -6.67 3.04 2.67
C ALA A 186 -7.59 4.24 2.64
N THR A 187 -7.24 5.23 1.82
CA THR A 187 -8.02 6.45 1.67
C THR A 187 -8.40 6.69 0.21
N ALA A 188 -9.58 7.26 0.01
CA ALA A 188 -10.00 7.76 -1.30
C ALA A 188 -10.80 9.06 -1.13
N SER A 189 -10.78 9.89 -2.17
CA SER A 189 -11.76 10.98 -2.29
C SER A 189 -13.16 10.41 -2.51
N GLU A 190 -14.20 11.07 -1.97
CA GLU A 190 -15.62 10.72 -2.22
C GLU A 190 -15.92 10.67 -3.72
N GLU A 191 -15.27 11.52 -4.50
CA GLU A 191 -15.43 11.59 -5.96
C GLU A 191 -14.71 10.47 -6.70
N ASN A 192 -13.80 9.73 -6.04
CA ASN A 192 -13.08 8.60 -6.64
C ASN A 192 -13.82 7.28 -6.38
N ILE A 193 -14.97 7.14 -7.04
CA ILE A 193 -15.84 5.97 -6.93
C ILE A 193 -15.10 4.67 -7.29
N ALA A 194 -14.15 4.72 -8.23
CA ALA A 194 -13.37 3.54 -8.63
C ALA A 194 -12.54 3.01 -7.45
N SER A 195 -11.81 3.88 -6.74
CA SER A 195 -11.04 3.49 -5.56
C SER A 195 -11.93 3.01 -4.41
N ILE A 196 -13.08 3.65 -4.19
CA ILE A 196 -14.04 3.22 -3.17
C ILE A 196 -14.53 1.79 -3.45
N ARG A 197 -14.98 1.52 -4.68
CA ARG A 197 -15.41 0.18 -5.09
C ARG A 197 -14.30 -0.85 -4.95
N LEU A 198 -13.08 -0.49 -5.34
CA LEU A 198 -11.91 -1.35 -5.21
C LEU A 198 -11.64 -1.71 -3.74
N MET A 199 -11.66 -0.74 -2.82
CA MET A 199 -11.48 -0.99 -1.38
C MET A 199 -12.55 -1.94 -0.83
N LEU A 200 -13.82 -1.69 -1.16
CA LEU A 200 -14.93 -2.54 -0.71
C LEU A 200 -14.82 -3.97 -1.27
N LYS A 201 -14.54 -4.13 -2.56
CA LYS A 201 -14.35 -5.45 -3.21
C LYS A 201 -13.13 -6.19 -2.68
N SER A 202 -12.15 -5.48 -2.12
CA SER A 202 -10.96 -6.05 -1.48
C SER A 202 -11.16 -6.38 0.00
N GLY A 203 -12.37 -6.14 0.55
CA GLY A 203 -12.73 -6.50 1.92
C GLY A 203 -12.46 -5.42 2.98
N PHE A 204 -12.10 -4.20 2.56
CA PHE A 204 -11.99 -3.10 3.51
C PHE A 204 -13.38 -2.69 4.03
N LYS A 205 -13.46 -2.43 5.33
CA LYS A 205 -14.69 -1.94 5.97
C LYS A 205 -14.64 -0.41 6.08
N PRO A 206 -15.70 0.30 5.68
CA PRO A 206 -15.78 1.75 5.88
C PRO A 206 -15.68 2.11 7.37
N ILE A 207 -14.93 3.16 7.69
CA ILE A 207 -14.88 3.74 9.04
C ILE A 207 -15.31 5.22 9.00
N LYS A 208 -16.05 5.67 10.02
CA LYS A 208 -16.45 7.08 10.14
C LYS A 208 -15.23 7.93 10.49
N SER A 209 -14.69 8.61 9.48
CA SER A 209 -13.80 9.78 9.55
C SER A 209 -12.48 9.61 10.34
N LEU A 210 -11.37 9.68 9.62
CA LEU A 210 -10.08 10.22 10.11
C LEU A 210 -9.98 11.70 9.68
N HIS A 211 -10.89 12.58 10.13
CA HIS A 211 -11.02 13.98 9.68
C HIS A 211 -9.77 14.88 9.84
N ARG A 212 -8.69 14.43 10.47
CA ARG A 212 -7.50 15.26 10.73
C ARG A 212 -6.37 15.15 9.70
N TYR A 213 -6.41 14.23 8.74
CA TYR A 213 -5.20 13.94 7.94
C TYR A 213 -5.15 14.65 6.58
N ARG A 214 -6.30 15.00 5.99
CA ARG A 214 -6.37 15.86 4.80
C ARG A 214 -7.79 16.38 4.58
N LYS A 215 -7.97 17.71 4.56
CA LYS A 215 -9.24 18.35 4.22
C LYS A 215 -9.58 17.99 2.76
N GLY A 216 -10.76 17.39 2.53
CA GLY A 216 -11.23 17.06 1.16
C GLY A 216 -11.02 15.61 0.69
N PHE A 217 -10.58 14.67 1.54
CA PHE A 217 -10.51 13.24 1.20
C PHE A 217 -11.37 12.38 2.15
N PRO A 218 -12.69 12.27 1.93
CA PRO A 218 -13.54 11.45 2.76
C PRO A 218 -13.76 10.07 2.12
N SER A 219 -13.03 9.07 2.58
CA SER A 219 -13.45 7.66 2.61
C SER A 219 -12.26 6.88 3.14
N TYR A 220 -12.39 6.39 4.36
CA TYR A 220 -11.38 5.59 5.03
C TYR A 220 -11.93 4.19 5.14
N ALA A 221 -11.11 3.22 4.76
CA ALA A 221 -11.48 1.82 4.86
C ALA A 221 -10.35 1.08 5.59
N GLN A 222 -10.72 0.10 6.42
CA GLN A 222 -9.78 -0.66 7.28
C GLN A 222 -9.95 -2.16 7.06
N MET A 223 -8.85 -2.92 7.03
CA MET A 223 -8.89 -4.40 6.89
C MET A 223 -8.46 -5.18 8.15
N PHE A 224 -7.63 -4.62 9.04
CA PHE A 224 -7.32 -5.26 10.33
C PHE A 224 -8.21 -4.72 11.45
N PRO A 225 -8.71 -5.54 12.38
CA PRO A 225 -9.25 -4.99 13.63
C PRO A 225 -8.13 -4.23 14.35
N ALA A 226 -8.46 -3.08 14.98
CA ALA A 226 -7.53 -2.48 15.91
C ALA A 226 -7.22 -3.50 17.02
N PRO A 227 -5.94 -3.79 17.36
CA PRO A 227 -5.61 -4.71 18.45
C PRO A 227 -6.05 -4.20 19.84
N SER A 228 -6.58 -2.98 19.91
CA SER A 228 -7.11 -2.38 21.11
C SER A 228 -8.64 -2.48 21.13
N GLN A 229 -9.27 -2.85 22.24
CA GLN A 229 -8.92 -2.27 23.53
C GLN A 229 -8.94 -0.73 23.46
N ILE A 230 -9.91 -0.15 22.75
CA ILE A 230 -10.53 1.08 23.21
C ILE A 230 -11.22 0.74 24.55
N LYS A 231 -10.42 0.60 25.61
CA LYS A 231 -10.87 0.86 26.98
C LYS A 231 -10.27 2.22 27.32
N GLY A 232 -11.14 3.21 27.51
CA GLY A 232 -10.74 4.60 27.81
C GLY A 232 -11.05 5.65 26.73
N LEU A 233 -11.95 5.38 25.78
CA LEU A 233 -12.70 6.47 25.14
C LEU A 233 -14.05 6.59 25.85
N ASP A 234 -13.98 7.00 27.11
CA ASP A 234 -15.12 7.64 27.73
C ASP A 234 -15.40 8.95 26.99
N ASP A 235 -16.68 9.22 26.87
CA ASP A 235 -17.24 10.42 26.29
C ASP A 235 -16.64 11.67 26.94
N GLY A 236 -15.67 12.29 26.26
CA GLY A 236 -15.16 13.59 26.66
C GLY A 236 -13.66 13.71 26.53
N HIS A 237 -13.24 14.76 25.82
CA HIS A 237 -11.87 15.30 25.88
C HIS A 237 -10.74 14.42 25.34
N LEU A 238 -10.63 14.32 24.01
CA LEU A 238 -9.32 14.08 23.39
C LEU A 238 -8.52 15.38 23.30
N SER A 239 -7.88 15.69 24.41
CA SER A 239 -6.78 16.64 24.51
C SER A 239 -5.47 15.87 24.32
N MET A 240 -4.88 15.93 23.12
CA MET A 240 -3.42 15.78 22.98
C MET A 240 -2.90 16.81 21.99
N ILE A 241 -2.49 17.90 22.62
CA ILE A 241 -1.51 18.97 22.31
C ILE A 241 -0.83 18.88 20.93
N TYR A 242 -1.17 19.81 20.03
CA TYR A 242 -0.33 20.89 19.44
C TYR A 242 -1.12 21.63 18.33
N PRO A 243 -0.82 22.92 18.08
CA PRO A 243 -1.69 24.05 18.33
C PRO A 243 -2.85 24.22 17.33
N THR A 244 -4.00 24.59 17.90
CA THR A 244 -5.24 24.99 17.24
C THR A 244 -5.08 26.28 16.45
N ARG A 245 -5.56 26.29 15.20
CA ARG A 245 -6.28 27.45 14.64
C ARG A 245 -7.03 27.08 13.35
N PHE A 246 -8.32 27.40 13.37
CA PHE A 246 -9.27 27.62 12.26
C PHE A 246 -10.24 26.51 11.78
N MET A 247 -11.51 26.83 12.10
CA MET A 247 -12.75 26.76 11.33
C MET A 247 -13.71 25.56 11.45
N LYS A 248 -14.86 25.90 12.07
CA LYS A 248 -16.18 25.27 12.04
C LYS A 248 -16.72 25.13 10.60
N ARG A 249 -17.36 24.00 10.28
CA ARG A 249 -18.75 23.92 9.77
C ARG A 249 -19.23 22.46 9.60
N LYS A 250 -20.54 22.31 9.81
CA LYS A 250 -21.39 21.10 9.77
C LYS A 250 -21.56 20.52 8.37
N ALA A 251 -21.72 19.20 8.25
CA ALA A 251 -22.90 18.53 7.65
C ALA A 251 -22.73 17.00 7.76
N GLY A 252 -23.79 16.30 8.16
CA GLY A 252 -23.82 14.84 8.23
C GLY A 252 -24.01 14.21 6.85
N PHE A 253 -23.44 13.01 6.67
CA PHE A 253 -23.72 12.17 5.52
C PHE A 253 -23.67 10.69 5.92
N GLU A 254 -24.74 9.95 5.59
CA GLU A 254 -24.81 8.49 5.63
C GLU A 254 -24.77 7.97 4.19
N LEU A 255 -23.66 7.34 3.81
CA LEU A 255 -23.53 6.66 2.51
C LEU A 255 -24.20 5.29 2.59
N LYS A 256 -25.24 5.04 1.77
CA LYS A 256 -25.89 3.73 1.65
C LYS A 256 -24.97 2.75 0.90
N VAL A 257 -24.18 1.99 1.66
CA VAL A 257 -23.17 1.00 1.21
C VAL A 257 -23.68 -0.05 0.20
N LYS A 258 -25.00 -0.29 0.10
CA LYS A 258 -25.59 -1.35 -0.73
C LYS A 258 -25.47 -1.15 -2.25
N GLU A 259 -25.27 0.07 -2.75
CA GLU A 259 -25.20 0.33 -4.20
C GLU A 259 -23.78 0.29 -4.78
N LEU A 260 -22.75 0.40 -3.92
CA LEU A 260 -21.35 0.43 -4.35
C LEU A 260 -20.69 -0.96 -4.41
N SER A 261 -21.37 -2.01 -3.96
CA SER A 261 -20.85 -3.38 -3.92
C SER A 261 -21.15 -4.24 -5.16
N LYS A 262 -21.95 -3.74 -6.11
CA LYS A 262 -22.14 -4.35 -7.45
C LYS A 262 -20.97 -3.95 -8.36
#